data_AF-A0A643ATI3-F1
#
_entry.id   AF-A0A643ATI3-F1
#
_cell.length_a   1.000
_cell.length_b   1.000
_cell.length_c   1.000
_cell.angle_alpha   90.00
_cell.angle_beta   90.00
_cell.angle_gamma   90.00
#
_symmetry.space_group_name_H-M   'P 1'
#
loop_
_entity.id
_entity.type
_entity.pdbx_description
1 polymer ?
#
loop_
_entity_poly.entity_id
_entity_poly.type
_entity_poly.pdbx_seq_one_letter_code
_entity_poly.pdbx_strand_id
1 'polypeptide(L)' 'MSSLSEGINHFAVDLFQQIRQSGRENIFFCPLSIMSALAMTSLGARENTASQIQKVLHFNEITENKKGGTTVD' A
#
# COMPACT_ATOMS: atom_id res chain seq x y z
N MET A 1 -5.44 -14.45 -0.32
CA MET A 1 -6.15 -13.18 0.02
C MET A 1 -5.53 -12.48 1.23
N SER A 2 -4.80 -13.18 2.11
CA SER A 2 -4.13 -12.60 3.29
C SER A 2 -3.09 -11.52 2.98
N SER A 3 -2.29 -11.68 1.92
CA SER A 3 -1.21 -10.74 1.58
C SER A 3 -1.71 -9.33 1.20
N LEU A 4 -2.87 -9.22 0.54
CA LEU A 4 -3.43 -7.93 0.17
C LEU A 4 -3.98 -7.18 1.39
N SER A 5 -4.71 -7.88 2.29
CA SER A 5 -5.18 -7.27 3.54
C SER A 5 -4.04 -6.79 4.41
N GLU A 6 -2.93 -7.53 4.44
CA GLU A 6 -1.73 -7.17 5.20
C GLU A 6 -1.06 -5.92 4.64
N GLY A 7 -0.93 -5.83 3.30
CA GLY A 7 -0.44 -4.61 2.64
C GLY A 7 -1.34 -3.39 2.87
N ILE A 8 -2.67 -3.56 2.85
CA ILE A 8 -3.62 -2.49 3.18
C ILE A 8 -3.42 -2.01 4.62
N ASN A 9 -3.21 -2.94 5.56
CA ASN A 9 -2.97 -2.61 6.96
C ASN A 9 -1.64 -1.88 7.18
N HIS A 10 -0.55 -2.33 6.53
CA HIS A 10 0.74 -1.64 6.58
C HIS A 10 0.62 -0.21 6.07
N PHE A 11 0.02 -0.03 4.88
CA PHE A 11 -0.23 1.30 4.33
C PHE A 11 -1.10 2.17 5.25
N ALA A 12 -2.13 1.59 5.89
CA ALA A 12 -2.98 2.30 6.83
C ALA A 12 -2.20 2.82 8.04
N VAL A 13 -1.32 1.99 8.62
CA VAL A 13 -0.49 2.37 9.77
C VAL A 13 0.50 3.46 9.37
N ASP A 14 1.18 3.33 8.24
CA ASP A 14 2.13 4.34 7.74
C ASP A 14 1.44 5.68 7.52
N LEU A 15 0.29 5.67 6.85
CA LEU A 15 -0.50 6.88 6.60
C LEU A 15 -1.01 7.51 7.89
N PHE A 16 -1.49 6.70 8.85
CA PHE A 16 -1.92 7.19 10.15
C PHE A 16 -0.78 7.88 10.91
N GLN A 17 0.44 7.32 10.88
CA GLN A 17 1.61 7.94 11.52
C GLN A 17 1.93 9.32 10.92
N GLN A 18 1.72 9.52 9.62
CA GLN A 18 1.89 10.82 8.98
C GLN A 18 0.76 11.79 9.35
N ILE A 19 -0.50 11.35 9.29
CA ILE A 19 -1.66 12.21 9.60
C ILE A 19 -1.63 12.66 11.07
N ARG A 20 -1.24 11.79 12.00
CA ARG A 20 -1.16 12.11 13.44
C ARG A 20 -0.19 13.25 13.75
N GLN A 21 0.84 13.47 12.93
CA GLN A 21 1.75 14.61 13.10
C GLN A 21 1.05 15.96 12.90
N SER A 22 -0.13 15.99 12.28
CA SER A 22 -0.91 17.23 12.11
C SER A 22 -1.54 17.75 13.42
N GLY A 23 -1.37 17.05 14.55
CA GLY A 23 -1.92 17.46 15.85
C GLY A 23 -3.45 17.39 15.94
N ARG A 24 -4.12 16.72 15.01
CA ARG A 24 -5.57 16.54 15.04
C ARG A 24 -5.94 15.51 16.09
N GLU A 25 -6.93 15.85 16.91
CA GLU A 25 -7.47 14.96 17.95
C GLU A 25 -8.20 13.76 17.34
N ASN A 26 -9.02 14.01 16.31
CA ASN A 26 -9.79 12.98 15.62
C ASN A 26 -9.23 12.73 14.22
N ILE A 27 -8.99 11.47 13.90
CA ILE A 27 -8.49 11.02 12.60
C ILE A 27 -9.39 9.90 12.10
N PHE A 28 -10.01 10.12 10.93
CA PHE A 28 -10.86 9.14 10.27
C PHE A 28 -10.55 9.15 8.76
N PHE A 29 -10.25 7.98 8.20
CA PHE A 29 -9.96 7.82 6.78
C PHE A 29 -10.22 6.37 6.33
N CYS A 30 -10.30 6.16 5.01
CA CYS A 30 -10.46 4.84 4.41
C CYS A 30 -9.16 4.45 3.66
N PRO A 31 -8.29 3.61 4.24
CA PRO A 31 -7.01 3.25 3.64
C PRO A 31 -7.16 2.59 2.27
N LEU A 32 -8.13 1.67 2.13
CA LEU A 32 -8.39 0.94 0.90
C LEU A 32 -8.76 1.87 -0.27
N SER A 33 -9.56 2.90 -0.01
CA SER A 33 -9.98 3.86 -1.04
C SER A 33 -8.78 4.65 -1.57
N ILE A 34 -7.93 5.16 -0.66
CA ILE A 34 -6.72 5.92 -1.02
C ILE A 34 -5.73 5.02 -1.78
N MET A 35 -5.49 3.80 -1.29
CA MET A 35 -4.65 2.82 -1.97
C MET A 35 -5.14 2.53 -3.38
N SER A 36 -6.46 2.36 -3.57
CA SER A 36 -7.05 2.10 -4.89
C SER A 36 -6.87 3.27 -5.85
N ALA A 37 -7.06 4.51 -5.38
CA ALA A 37 -6.83 5.70 -6.18
C ALA A 37 -5.36 5.85 -6.61
N LEU A 38 -4.43 5.58 -5.69
CA LEU A 38 -2.99 5.59 -5.98
C LEU A 38 -2.59 4.44 -6.90
N ALA A 39 -3.19 3.26 -6.77
CA ALA A 39 -2.96 2.13 -7.66
C ALA A 39 -3.33 2.47 -9.10
N MET A 40 -4.53 3.05 -9.31
CA MET A 40 -4.96 3.51 -10.63
C MET A 40 -4.03 4.62 -11.17
N THR A 41 -3.61 5.54 -10.31
CA THR A 41 -2.64 6.59 -10.66
C THR A 41 -1.29 5.99 -11.08
N SER A 42 -0.82 4.95 -10.39
CA SER A 42 0.43 4.26 -10.73
C SER A 42 0.39 3.64 -12.13
N LEU A 43 -0.77 3.19 -12.61
CA LEU A 43 -0.91 2.62 -13.95
C LEU A 43 -0.70 3.67 -15.06
N GLY A 44 -0.98 4.94 -14.76
CA GLY A 44 -0.72 6.07 -15.67
C GLY A 44 0.65 6.72 -15.50
N ALA A 45 1.35 6.43 -14.40
CA ALA A 45 2.68 6.99 -14.11
C ALA A 45 3.80 6.26 -14.86
N ARG A 46 4.98 6.88 -14.95
CA ARG A 46 6.18 6.27 -15.54
C ARG A 46 7.40 6.46 -14.66
N GLU A 47 8.41 5.62 -14.89
CA GLU A 47 9.75 5.71 -14.31
C GLU A 47 9.71 5.93 -12.79
N ASN A 48 10.43 6.93 -12.30
CA ASN A 48 10.55 7.24 -10.87
C ASN A 48 9.20 7.50 -10.20
N THR A 49 8.25 8.13 -10.90
CA THR A 49 6.93 8.41 -10.35
C THR A 49 6.17 7.10 -10.09
N ALA A 50 6.16 6.18 -11.05
CA ALA A 50 5.52 4.87 -10.85
C ALA A 50 6.19 4.08 -9.71
N SER A 51 7.53 4.07 -9.68
CA SER A 51 8.30 3.36 -8.65
C SER A 51 8.04 3.89 -7.23
N GLN A 52 7.95 5.20 -7.06
CA GLN A 52 7.65 5.82 -5.76
C GLN A 52 6.24 5.47 -5.29
N ILE A 53 5.24 5.51 -6.18
CA ILE A 53 3.86 5.15 -5.84
C ILE A 53 3.79 3.68 -5.41
N GLN A 54 4.38 2.77 -6.19
CA GLN A 54 4.39 1.34 -5.87
C GLN A 54 5.09 1.01 -4.55
N LYS A 55 6.17 1.74 -4.22
CA LYS A 55 6.88 1.59 -2.95
C LYS A 55 5.99 1.98 -1.77
N VAL A 56 5.29 3.10 -1.85
CA VAL A 56 4.38 3.55 -0.78
C VAL A 56 3.19 2.61 -0.60
N LEU A 57 2.73 1.97 -1.67
CA LEU A 57 1.63 1.00 -1.61
C LEU A 57 2.05 -0.41 -1.14
N HIS A 58 3.33 -0.63 -0.83
CA HIS A 58 3.88 -1.94 -0.45
C HIS A 58 3.61 -3.04 -1.49
N PHE A 59 3.45 -2.66 -2.76
CA PHE A 59 3.05 -3.61 -3.82
C PHE A 59 4.05 -4.74 -4.01
N ASN A 60 5.34 -4.46 -3.85
CA ASN A 60 6.40 -5.46 -3.96
C ASN A 60 6.24 -6.56 -2.89
N GLU A 61 5.85 -6.22 -1.67
CA GLU A 61 5.64 -7.18 -0.58
C GLU A 61 4.40 -8.05 -0.81
N ILE A 62 3.35 -7.46 -1.42
CA ILE A 62 2.11 -8.17 -1.77
C ILE A 62 2.33 -9.17 -2.91
N THR A 63 3.15 -8.83 -3.91
CA THR A 63 3.46 -9.73 -5.05
C THR A 63 4.55 -10.75 -4.74
N GLU A 64 5.55 -10.44 -3.92
CA GLU A 64 6.59 -11.38 -3.47
C GLU A 64 6.00 -12.53 -2.66
N ASN A 65 5.05 -12.25 -1.75
CA ASN A 65 4.34 -13.28 -0.98
C ASN A 65 3.54 -14.28 -1.85
N LYS A 66 3.27 -13.94 -3.12
CA LYS A 66 2.58 -14.83 -4.06
C LYS A 66 3.54 -15.84 -4.72
N LYS A 67 4.86 -15.60 -4.73
CA LYS A 67 5.87 -16.50 -5.33
C LYS A 67 6.33 -17.62 -4.39
N GLY A 68 6.11 -17.49 -3.07
CA GLY A 68 6.47 -18.51 -2.08
C GLY A 68 5.56 -19.75 -2.02
N GLY A 69 4.53 -19.84 -2.87
CA GLY A 69 3.57 -20.96 -2.90
C GLY A 69 3.83 -22.03 -3.96
N THR A 70 4.98 -22.01 -4.65
CA THR A 70 5.33 -23.02 -5.67
C THR A 70 6.68 -23.66 -5.36
N THR A 71 6.72 -24.43 -4.29
CA THR A 71 7.64 -25.57 -4.18
C THR A 71 6.77 -26.81 -4.05
N VAL A 72 6.62 -27.50 -5.18
CA VAL A 72 6.38 -28.94 -5.17
C VAL A 72 7.68 -29.57 -4.64
N ASP A 73 7.51 -30.61 -3.81
CA ASP A 73 8.49 -31.41 -3.06
C ASP A 73 8.68 -31.01 -1.58
#